data_AF-A0A537S510-F1
#
_entry.id   AF-A0A537S510-F1
#
_cell.length_a   1.000
_cell.length_b   1.000
_cell.length_c   1.000
_cell.angle_alpha   90.00
_cell.angle_beta   90.00
_cell.angle_gamma   90.00
#
_symmetry.space_group_name_H-M   'P 1'
#
loop_
_entity.id
_entity.type
_entity.pdbx_description
1 polymer ?
#
loop_
_entity_poly.entity_id
_entity_poly.type
_entity_poly.pdbx_seq_one_letter_code
_entity_poly.pdbx_strand_id
1 'polypeptide(L)'
;MVTVPYASLLNAKILEQTNDGSLLVDRHFLIFCMQPILAKIKVDEDWYLKRYPDVQLAIDNNVVPSAAAHYARHGYFENRMPYRIEVDAAWYLQQYPDVGLAIEREEFSSAQEHFEIVGFAEGRFPYPHFTLATEPEPGDPKVRNPAERARAVG
;
A
#
# COMPACT_ATOMS: atom_id res chain seq x y z
N MET A 1 -1.51 -14.82 20.52
CA MET A 1 -0.95 -13.56 21.03
C MET A 1 0.10 -13.95 22.06
N VAL A 2 1.39 -13.82 21.73
CA VAL A 2 2.47 -14.06 22.71
C VAL A 2 2.65 -12.73 23.44
N THR A 3 2.18 -12.64 24.68
CA THR A 3 2.39 -11.44 25.50
C THR A 3 3.76 -11.52 26.15
N VAL A 4 4.77 -10.97 25.46
CA VAL A 4 6.11 -10.78 26.01
C VAL A 4 6.10 -9.49 26.86
N PRO A 5 6.67 -9.48 28.08
CA PRO A 5 6.74 -8.24 28.86
C PRO A 5 7.51 -7.15 28.14
N TYR A 6 7.10 -5.89 28.30
CA TYR A 6 7.77 -4.73 27.68
C TYR A 6 9.27 -4.67 28.03
N ALA A 7 9.62 -4.92 29.30
CA ALA A 7 11.02 -4.98 29.73
C ALA A 7 11.81 -6.08 29.02
N SER A 8 11.18 -7.21 28.66
CA SER A 8 11.84 -8.28 27.89
C SER A 8 12.16 -7.83 26.47
N LEU A 9 11.28 -7.04 25.85
CA LEU A 9 11.52 -6.47 24.52
C LEU A 9 12.68 -5.47 24.54
N LEU A 10 12.78 -4.64 25.59
CA LEU A 10 13.91 -3.73 25.79
C LEU A 10 15.23 -4.49 26.04
N ASN A 11 15.22 -5.45 26.96
CA ASN A 11 16.41 -6.23 27.31
C ASN A 11 16.96 -7.04 26.11
N ALA A 12 16.07 -7.50 25.24
CA ALA A 12 16.42 -8.21 24.01
C ALA A 12 16.80 -7.27 22.85
N LYS A 13 16.77 -5.94 23.05
CA LYS A 13 16.95 -4.93 21.99
C LYS A 13 16.01 -5.09 20.80
N ILE A 14 14.83 -5.64 21.04
CA ILE A 14 13.72 -5.63 20.08
C ILE A 14 13.11 -4.23 20.02
N LEU A 15 13.09 -3.53 21.16
CA LEU A 15 12.68 -2.14 21.28
C LEU A 15 13.80 -1.33 21.92
N GLU A 16 14.05 -0.12 21.44
CA GLU A 16 15.01 0.81 22.04
C GLU A 16 14.38 2.21 22.12
N GLN A 17 14.40 2.82 23.30
CA GLN A 17 13.91 4.19 23.50
C GLN A 17 14.96 5.18 23.04
N THR A 18 14.53 6.24 22.38
CA THR A 18 15.38 7.36 21.96
C THR A 18 15.17 8.56 22.87
N ASN A 19 16.10 9.53 22.80
CA ASN A 19 16.04 10.73 23.63
C ASN A 19 14.92 11.72 23.23
N ASP A 20 14.37 11.58 22.02
CA ASP A 20 13.28 12.42 21.49
C ASP A 20 11.88 11.83 21.77
N GLY A 21 11.81 10.75 22.55
CA GLY A 21 10.55 10.09 22.89
C GLY A 21 10.02 9.14 21.81
N SER A 22 10.77 8.92 20.72
CA SER A 22 10.48 7.86 19.76
C SER A 22 10.98 6.49 20.24
N LEU A 23 10.61 5.45 19.49
CA LEU A 23 10.95 4.06 19.78
C LEU A 23 11.50 3.42 18.51
N LEU A 24 12.74 2.97 18.57
CA LEU A 24 13.28 2.08 17.54
C LEU A 24 12.72 0.69 17.77
N VAL A 25 12.29 0.07 16.67
CA VAL A 25 11.65 -1.25 16.68
C VAL A 25 12.44 -2.15 15.74
N ASP A 26 12.83 -3.33 16.20
CA ASP A 26 13.40 -4.36 15.34
C ASP A 26 12.47 -4.61 14.15
N ARG A 27 13.06 -4.69 12.95
CA ARG A 27 12.29 -4.79 11.70
C ARG A 27 11.43 -6.05 11.68
N HIS A 28 11.94 -7.20 12.13
CA HIS A 28 11.18 -8.44 12.11
C HIS A 28 10.02 -8.39 13.10
N PHE A 29 10.22 -7.78 14.27
CA PHE A 29 9.16 -7.56 15.23
C PHE A 29 8.07 -6.60 14.71
N LEU A 30 8.47 -5.52 14.03
CA LEU A 30 7.52 -4.62 13.37
C LEU A 30 6.69 -5.37 12.32
N ILE A 31 7.33 -6.14 11.43
CA ILE A 31 6.66 -6.95 10.41
C ILE A 31 5.69 -7.93 11.09
N PHE A 32 6.13 -8.64 12.13
CA PHE A 32 5.29 -9.57 12.88
C PHE A 32 4.03 -8.91 13.44
N CYS A 33 4.16 -7.71 14.04
CA CYS A 33 3.04 -6.95 14.57
C CYS A 33 2.09 -6.45 13.48
N MET A 34 2.61 -6.05 12.32
CA MET A 34 1.82 -5.53 11.21
C MET A 34 1.15 -6.63 10.37
N GLN A 35 1.75 -7.81 10.26
CA GLN A 35 1.28 -8.91 9.43
C GLN A 35 -0.22 -9.24 9.59
N PRO A 36 -0.82 -9.34 10.80
CA PRO A 36 -2.26 -9.61 10.92
C PRO A 36 -3.16 -8.48 10.43
N ILE A 37 -2.66 -7.24 10.37
CA ILE A 37 -3.37 -6.10 9.79
C ILE A 37 -3.23 -6.15 8.27
N LEU A 38 -2.01 -6.35 7.77
CA LEU A 38 -1.72 -6.42 6.34
C LEU A 38 -2.39 -7.61 5.66
N ALA A 39 -2.57 -8.73 6.37
CA ALA A 39 -3.30 -9.89 5.87
C ALA A 39 -4.79 -9.63 5.60
N LYS A 40 -5.35 -8.52 6.09
CA LYS A 40 -6.73 -8.09 5.79
C LYS A 40 -6.82 -7.28 4.50
N ILE A 41 -5.70 -6.79 3.97
CA ILE A 41 -5.70 -6.07 2.69
C ILE A 41 -6.02 -7.09 1.59
N LYS A 42 -7.05 -6.78 0.80
CA LYS A 42 -7.39 -7.60 -0.36
C LYS A 42 -6.24 -7.54 -1.36
N VAL A 43 -5.87 -8.70 -1.89
CA VAL A 43 -4.91 -8.83 -3.00
C VAL A 43 -5.66 -9.43 -4.18
N ASP A 44 -5.54 -8.80 -5.35
CA ASP A 44 -5.98 -9.37 -6.61
C ASP A 44 -4.87 -10.30 -7.10
N GLU A 45 -5.02 -11.60 -6.88
CA GLU A 45 -3.96 -12.58 -7.11
C GLU A 45 -3.53 -12.64 -8.57
N ASP A 46 -4.48 -12.70 -9.51
CA ASP A 46 -4.18 -12.76 -10.95
C ASP A 46 -3.43 -11.50 -11.41
N TRP A 47 -3.90 -10.32 -10.97
CA TRP A 47 -3.21 -9.07 -11.30
C TRP A 47 -1.82 -9.00 -10.66
N TYR A 48 -1.72 -9.39 -9.39
CA TYR A 48 -0.49 -9.28 -8.60
C TYR A 48 0.61 -10.17 -9.17
N LEU A 49 0.29 -11.44 -9.49
CA LEU A 49 1.25 -12.39 -10.04
C LEU A 49 1.66 -12.03 -11.48
N LYS A 50 0.75 -11.43 -12.26
CA LYS A 50 1.09 -10.87 -13.56
C LYS A 50 2.01 -9.64 -13.46
N ARG A 51 1.77 -8.76 -12.48
CA ARG A 51 2.57 -7.55 -12.24
C ARG A 51 3.94 -7.87 -11.65
N TYR A 52 4.02 -8.92 -10.85
CA TYR A 52 5.19 -9.34 -10.07
C TYR A 52 5.55 -10.81 -10.32
N PRO A 53 6.14 -11.15 -11.48
CA PRO A 53 6.43 -12.55 -11.84
C PRO A 53 7.42 -13.25 -10.90
N ASP A 54 8.24 -12.51 -10.18
CA ASP A 54 9.14 -13.03 -9.15
C ASP A 54 8.37 -13.66 -7.97
N VAL A 55 7.15 -13.18 -7.70
CA VAL A 55 6.28 -13.76 -6.67
C VAL A 55 5.70 -15.09 -7.13
N GLN A 56 5.34 -15.23 -8.41
CA GLN A 56 4.91 -16.52 -8.96
C GLN A 56 6.03 -17.56 -8.78
N LEU A 57 7.28 -17.20 -9.11
CA LEU A 57 8.43 -18.06 -8.91
C LEU A 57 8.65 -18.42 -7.42
N ALA A 58 8.41 -17.48 -6.50
CA ALA A 58 8.49 -17.75 -5.07
C ALA A 58 7.41 -18.72 -4.59
N ILE A 59 6.20 -18.65 -5.15
CA ILE A 59 5.11 -19.59 -4.88
C ILE A 59 5.46 -20.99 -5.42
N ASP A 60 5.90 -21.07 -6.68
CA ASP A 60 6.25 -22.33 -7.33
C ASP A 60 7.38 -23.08 -6.59
N ASN A 61 8.32 -22.33 -5.99
CA ASN A 61 9.41 -22.86 -5.18
C ASN A 61 9.06 -23.07 -3.69
N ASN A 62 7.79 -22.92 -3.29
CA ASN A 62 7.31 -23.04 -1.91
C ASN A 62 7.97 -22.08 -0.90
N VAL A 63 8.47 -20.92 -1.36
CA VAL A 63 9.03 -19.86 -0.49
C VAL A 63 7.90 -19.12 0.23
N VAL A 64 6.79 -18.87 -0.47
CA VAL A 64 5.57 -18.27 0.07
C VAL A 64 4.36 -19.06 -0.41
N PRO A 65 3.28 -19.18 0.39
CA PRO A 65 2.16 -20.05 0.04
C PRO A 65 1.13 -19.41 -0.91
N SER A 66 1.15 -18.08 -1.09
CA SER A 66 0.21 -17.34 -1.95
C SER A 66 0.66 -15.90 -2.19
N ALA A 67 0.03 -15.21 -3.15
CA ALA A 67 0.25 -13.78 -3.40
C ALA A 67 -0.11 -12.93 -2.16
N ALA A 68 -1.22 -13.23 -1.48
CA ALA A 68 -1.62 -12.53 -0.26
C ALA A 68 -0.60 -12.72 0.88
N ALA A 69 -0.07 -13.93 1.04
CA ALA A 69 0.96 -14.20 2.03
C ALA A 69 2.28 -13.48 1.69
N HIS A 70 2.65 -13.42 0.40
CA HIS A 70 3.78 -12.61 -0.05
C HIS A 70 3.57 -11.14 0.27
N TYR A 71 2.42 -10.57 -0.09
CA TYR A 71 2.11 -9.16 0.13
C TYR A 71 2.21 -8.77 1.61
N ALA A 72 1.59 -9.54 2.50
CA ALA A 72 1.57 -9.23 3.93
C ALA A 72 2.94 -9.36 4.62
N ARG A 73 3.85 -10.19 4.09
CA ARG A 73 5.19 -10.41 4.67
C ARG A 73 6.28 -9.56 4.02
N HIS A 74 6.15 -9.28 2.73
CA HIS A 74 7.18 -8.68 1.89
C HIS A 74 6.61 -7.52 1.07
N GLY A 75 5.60 -7.78 0.24
CA GLY A 75 5.14 -6.84 -0.78
C GLY A 75 4.77 -5.45 -0.27
N TYR A 76 4.10 -5.36 0.89
CA TYR A 76 3.77 -4.07 1.51
C TYR A 76 5.03 -3.24 1.82
N PHE A 77 6.07 -3.86 2.37
CA PHE A 77 7.34 -3.19 2.73
C PHE A 77 8.26 -2.95 1.52
N GLU A 78 7.92 -3.53 0.37
CA GLU A 78 8.59 -3.33 -0.92
C GLU A 78 7.86 -2.30 -1.80
N ASN A 79 6.85 -1.61 -1.26
CA ASN A 79 6.00 -0.67 -2.00
C ASN A 79 5.29 -1.31 -3.21
N ARG A 80 4.97 -2.61 -3.14
CA ARG A 80 4.17 -3.27 -4.18
C ARG A 80 2.71 -2.91 -4.00
N MET A 81 1.99 -2.71 -5.09
CA MET A 81 0.54 -2.53 -5.05
C MET A 81 -0.14 -3.90 -4.93
N PRO A 82 -1.18 -4.08 -4.10
CA PRO A 82 -1.87 -5.37 -3.96
C PRO A 82 -2.88 -5.67 -5.09
N TYR A 83 -3.28 -4.66 -5.85
CA TYR A 83 -4.21 -4.73 -6.97
C TYR A 83 -4.05 -3.47 -7.84
N ARG A 84 -4.72 -3.42 -9.00
CA ARG A 84 -4.76 -2.20 -9.81
C ARG A 84 -5.57 -1.11 -9.11
N ILE A 85 -4.95 0.04 -8.86
CA ILE A 85 -5.60 1.17 -8.20
C ILE A 85 -5.87 2.26 -9.25
N GLU A 86 -7.14 2.62 -9.43
CA GLU A 86 -7.53 3.69 -10.36
C GLU A 86 -7.26 5.07 -9.76
N VAL A 87 -6.68 5.96 -10.57
CA VAL A 87 -6.39 7.35 -10.22
C VAL A 87 -7.53 8.26 -10.68
N ASP A 88 -7.99 9.13 -9.78
CA ASP A 88 -8.80 10.28 -10.18
C ASP A 88 -7.87 11.36 -10.76
N ALA A 89 -7.67 11.33 -12.08
CA ALA A 89 -6.66 12.17 -12.73
C ALA A 89 -6.88 13.67 -12.49
N ALA A 90 -8.12 14.15 -12.47
CA ALA A 90 -8.42 15.56 -12.26
C ALA A 90 -8.00 16.00 -10.85
N TRP A 91 -8.38 15.21 -9.84
CA TRP A 91 -7.97 15.49 -8.46
C TRP A 91 -6.45 15.30 -8.27
N TYR A 92 -5.88 14.24 -8.82
CA TYR A 92 -4.47 13.89 -8.67
C TYR A 92 -3.56 15.00 -9.21
N LEU A 93 -3.84 15.51 -10.42
CA LEU A 93 -3.07 16.60 -11.01
C LEU A 93 -3.29 17.94 -10.30
N GLN A 94 -4.45 18.14 -9.68
CA GLN A 94 -4.67 19.31 -8.83
C GLN A 94 -3.86 19.23 -7.52
N GLN A 95 -3.78 18.05 -6.90
CA GLN A 95 -3.00 17.87 -5.66
C GLN A 95 -1.50 17.78 -5.88
N TYR A 96 -1.10 17.29 -7.05
CA TYR A 96 0.29 17.05 -7.41
C TYR A 96 0.64 17.78 -8.72
N PRO A 97 0.79 19.13 -8.70
CA PRO A 97 1.05 19.90 -9.91
C PRO A 97 2.35 19.54 -10.62
N ASP A 98 3.33 19.00 -9.88
CA ASP A 98 4.59 18.50 -10.43
C ASP A 98 4.39 17.34 -11.41
N VAL A 99 3.36 16.52 -11.19
CA VAL A 99 3.00 15.43 -12.10
C VAL A 99 2.44 15.99 -13.41
N GLY A 100 1.66 17.07 -13.35
CA GLY A 100 1.17 17.77 -14.54
C GLY A 100 2.32 18.27 -15.40
N LEU A 101 3.33 18.89 -14.78
CA LEU A 101 4.54 19.33 -15.47
C LEU A 101 5.35 18.16 -16.04
N ALA A 102 5.43 17.03 -15.34
CA ALA A 102 6.12 15.84 -15.83
C ALA A 102 5.40 15.25 -17.06
N ILE A 103 4.07 15.28 -17.09
CA ILE A 103 3.27 14.86 -18.26
C ILE A 103 3.46 15.82 -19.43
N GLU A 104 3.46 17.14 -19.18
CA GLU A 104 3.73 18.15 -20.22
C GLU A 104 5.13 18.00 -20.84
N ARG A 105 6.08 17.45 -20.08
CA ARG A 105 7.44 17.12 -20.52
C ARG A 105 7.57 15.73 -21.15
N GLU A 106 6.46 15.00 -21.30
CA GLU A 106 6.41 13.65 -21.83
C GLU A 106 7.21 12.62 -21.00
N GLU A 107 7.48 12.92 -19.72
CA GLU A 107 8.12 11.96 -18.79
C GLU A 107 7.14 10.86 -18.37
N PHE A 108 5.84 11.17 -18.38
CA PHE A 108 4.75 10.22 -18.19
C PHE A 108 3.62 10.53 -19.18
N SER A 109 2.95 9.50 -19.67
CA SER A 109 1.80 9.63 -20.58
C SER A 109 0.50 9.97 -19.87
N SER A 110 0.41 9.75 -18.55
CA SER A 110 -0.79 10.03 -17.76
C SER A 110 -0.53 10.07 -16.25
N ALA A 111 -1.48 10.63 -15.49
CA ALA A 111 -1.48 10.57 -14.02
C ALA A 111 -1.51 9.12 -13.51
N GLN A 112 -2.20 8.23 -14.22
CA GLN A 112 -2.27 6.80 -13.90
C GLN A 112 -0.89 6.14 -14.02
N GLU A 113 -0.18 6.39 -15.13
CA GLU A 113 1.17 5.86 -15.32
C GLU A 113 2.15 6.39 -14.27
N HIS A 114 2.13 7.70 -14.00
CA HIS A 114 2.94 8.27 -12.93
C HIS A 114 2.69 7.57 -11.60
N PHE A 115 1.42 7.40 -11.22
CA PHE A 115 1.04 6.75 -9.97
C PHE A 115 1.54 5.30 -9.89
N GLU A 116 1.32 4.52 -10.95
CA GLU A 116 1.69 3.11 -11.00
C GLU A 116 3.21 2.85 -10.99
N ILE A 117 4.00 3.79 -11.54
CA ILE A 117 5.46 3.67 -11.60
C ILE A 117 6.13 4.26 -10.35
N VAL A 118 5.66 5.42 -9.87
CA VAL A 118 6.35 6.21 -8.84
C VAL A 118 5.41 6.62 -7.71
N GLY A 119 4.23 7.14 -8.03
CA GLY A 119 3.37 7.81 -7.05
C GLY A 119 2.95 6.91 -5.88
N PHE A 120 2.68 5.62 -6.10
CA PHE A 120 2.37 4.70 -5.01
C PHE A 120 3.53 4.55 -4.02
N ALA A 121 4.76 4.39 -4.53
CA ALA A 121 5.97 4.23 -3.71
C ALA A 121 6.36 5.53 -2.99
N GLU A 122 6.01 6.69 -3.53
CA GLU A 122 6.14 7.99 -2.87
C GLU A 122 5.07 8.24 -1.80
N GLY A 123 4.08 7.35 -1.66
CA GLY A 123 2.96 7.53 -0.74
C GLY A 123 1.95 8.58 -1.20
N ARG A 124 1.92 8.92 -2.50
CA ARG A 124 0.88 9.79 -3.06
C ARG A 124 -0.46 9.07 -3.03
N PHE A 125 -1.53 9.81 -2.80
CA PHE A 125 -2.87 9.24 -2.84
C PHE A 125 -3.41 9.33 -4.27
N PRO A 126 -4.06 8.28 -4.81
CA PRO A 126 -4.66 8.29 -6.14
C PRO A 126 -5.98 9.09 -6.21
N TYR A 127 -6.62 9.31 -5.05
CA TYR A 127 -7.87 10.03 -4.87
C TYR A 127 -8.05 10.43 -3.38
N PRO A 128 -9.01 11.31 -3.02
CA PRO A 128 -9.21 11.74 -1.63
C PRO A 128 -9.45 10.58 -0.66
N HIS A 129 -8.80 10.62 0.50
CA HIS A 129 -8.97 9.65 1.60
C HIS A 129 -8.71 8.18 1.19
N PHE A 130 -7.78 7.97 0.26
CA PHE A 130 -7.37 6.64 -0.15
C PHE A 130 -6.92 5.78 1.04
N THR A 131 -7.37 4.53 1.05
CA THR A 131 -6.84 3.48 1.92
C THR A 131 -6.68 2.18 1.12
N LEU A 132 -5.77 1.32 1.58
CA LEU A 132 -5.60 -0.04 1.04
C LEU A 132 -6.60 -1.05 1.62
N ALA A 133 -7.38 -0.64 2.62
CA ALA A 133 -8.40 -1.50 3.21
C ALA A 133 -9.68 -1.42 2.36
N THR A 134 -10.16 -2.57 1.90
CA THR A 134 -11.32 -2.67 1.00
C THR A 134 -12.65 -2.77 1.74
N GLU A 135 -12.70 -2.61 3.06
CA GLU A 135 -13.97 -2.39 3.75
C GLU A 135 -14.30 -0.91 3.59
N PRO A 136 -15.27 -0.52 2.73
CA PRO A 136 -15.84 0.80 2.83
C PRO A 136 -16.42 0.93 4.24
N GLU A 137 -16.05 1.99 4.96
CA GLU A 137 -16.79 2.36 6.17
C GLU A 137 -18.29 2.43 5.80
N PRO A 138 -19.20 1.77 6.55
CA PRO A 138 -20.62 1.83 6.26
C PRO A 138 -21.10 3.28 6.19
N GLY A 139 -21.41 3.75 4.98
CA GLY A 139 -21.85 5.13 4.73
C GLY A 139 -20.82 6.06 4.11
N ASP A 140 -19.63 5.60 3.68
CA ASP A 140 -18.66 6.47 3.00
C ASP A 140 -19.15 6.86 1.58
N PRO A 141 -19.50 8.14 1.34
CA PRO A 141 -20.02 8.60 0.05
C PRO A 141 -18.96 8.63 -1.06
N LYS A 142 -17.68 8.37 -0.75
CA LYS A 142 -16.56 8.48 -1.70
C LYS A 142 -16.18 7.18 -2.40
N VAL A 143 -16.73 6.05 -1.95
CA VAL A 143 -16.70 4.75 -2.66
C VAL A 143 -17.87 4.65 -3.64
N ARG A 144 -18.14 5.73 -4.38
CA ARG A 144 -19.07 5.73 -5.50
C ARG A 144 -18.31 5.29 -6.75
N ASN A 145 -18.87 4.34 -7.49
CA ASN A 145 -18.38 3.93 -8.81
C ASN A 145 -18.18 5.18 -9.69
N PRO A 146 -17.19 5.23 -10.60
CA PRO A 146 -17.03 6.31 -11.59
C PRO A 146 -18.36 6.84 -12.18
N ALA A 147 -19.33 5.98 -12.46
CA ALA A 147 -20.65 6.36 -12.98
C ALA A 147 -21.53 7.16 -11.99
N GLU A 148 -21.34 6.97 -10.69
CA GLU A 148 -22.06 7.66 -9.62
C GLU A 148 -21.38 8.96 -9.21
N ARG A 149 -20.06 9.10 -9.44
CA ARG A 149 -19.32 10.36 -9.29
C ARG A 149 -19.77 11.39 -10.33
N ALA A 150 -20.00 10.97 -11.57
CA ALA A 150 -20.49 11.83 -12.65
C ALA A 150 -21.91 12.37 -12.43
N ARG A 151 -22.75 11.68 -11.66
CA ARG A 151 -24.13 12.09 -11.36
C ARG A 151 -24.27 13.06 -10.18
N ALA A 152 -23.23 13.24 -9.36
CA ALA A 152 -23.28 14.09 -8.17
C ALA A 152 -22.90 15.57 -8.44
N VAL A 153 -22.58 15.90 -9.70
CA VAL A 153 -22.19 17.26 -10.15
C VAL A 153 -23.29 17.89 -11.04
N GLY A 154 -24.51 17.33 -11.00
CA GLY A 154 -25.69 17.82 -11.72
C GLY A 154 -26.68 18.52 -10.82
#